data_AF-A0A1D7XAL6-F1
#
_entry.id   AF-A0A1D7XAL6-F1
#
_cell.length_a   1.000
_cell.length_b   1.000
_cell.length_c   1.000
_cell.angle_alpha   90.00
_cell.angle_beta   90.00
_cell.angle_gamma   90.00
#
_symmetry.space_group_name_H-M   'P 1'
#
loop_
_entity.id
_entity.type
_entity.pdbx_description
1 polymer ?
#
loop_
_entity_poly.entity_id
_entity_poly.type
_entity_poly.pdbx_seq_one_letter_code
_entity_poly.pdbx_strand_id
1 'polypeptide(L)' 'MDWRDKIRRVLELDQTELALWSEIAAGAPSEKLRAIIRAMMEREREEMRALQSILTSHGGWYPGPAGPSGYPPYSEKD' A
#
# COMPACT_ATOMS: atom_id res chain seq x y z
N MET A 1 9.00 -7.17 -19.26
CA MET A 1 8.58 -6.45 -18.04
C MET A 1 9.62 -6.78 -16.96
N ASP A 2 10.35 -5.76 -16.48
CA ASP A 2 11.35 -5.93 -15.41
C ASP A 2 10.64 -6.33 -14.10
N TRP A 3 11.38 -6.93 -13.16
CA TRP A 3 10.82 -7.28 -11.85
C TRP A 3 10.34 -6.03 -11.09
N ARG A 4 10.97 -4.87 -11.28
CA ARG A 4 10.51 -3.60 -10.70
C ARG A 4 9.13 -3.22 -11.20
N ASP A 5 8.87 -3.36 -12.50
CA ASP A 5 7.56 -3.08 -13.09
C ASP A 5 6.49 -4.02 -12.53
N LYS A 6 6.85 -5.28 -12.25
CA LYS A 6 5.94 -6.23 -11.58
C LYS A 6 5.62 -5.80 -10.16
N ILE A 7 6.60 -5.33 -9.38
CA ILE A 7 6.34 -4.82 -8.03
C ILE A 7 5.45 -3.57 -8.08
N ARG A 8 5.70 -2.63 -9.01
CA ARG A 8 4.81 -1.47 -9.21
C ARG A 8 3.39 -1.93 -9.51
N ARG A 9 3.23 -2.95 -10.36
CA ARG A 9 1.92 -3.50 -10.70
C ARG A 9 1.24 -4.16 -9.50
N VAL A 10 1.98 -4.87 -8.65
CA VAL A 10 1.45 -5.42 -7.40
C VAL A 10 0.97 -4.29 -6.49
N LEU A 11 1.78 -3.25 -6.27
CA LEU A 11 1.40 -2.10 -5.44
C LEU A 11 0.15 -1.36 -5.94
N GLU A 12 -0.09 -1.30 -7.25
CA GLU A 12 -1.33 -0.76 -7.83
C GLU A 12 -2.55 -1.64 -7.55
N LEU A 13 -2.37 -2.97 -7.60
CA LEU A 13 -3.42 -3.94 -7.29
C LEU A 13 -3.76 -3.88 -5.81
N ASP A 14 -2.77 -3.84 -4.92
CA ASP A 14 -2.96 -3.79 -3.47
C ASP A 14 -3.68 -2.49 -3.05
N GLN A 15 -3.43 -1.37 -3.74
CA GLN A 15 -4.20 -0.13 -3.53
C GLN A 15 -5.68 -0.30 -3.87
N THR A 16 -5.97 -1.00 -4.97
CA THR A 16 -7.34 -1.30 -5.39
C THR A 16 -8.01 -2.27 -4.39
N GLU A 17 -7.26 -3.27 -3.94
CA GLU A 17 -7.71 -4.22 -2.93
C GLU A 17 -8.03 -3.53 -1.60
N LEU A 18 -7.17 -2.64 -1.11
CA LEU A 18 -7.42 -1.87 0.11
C LEU A 18 -8.67 -0.99 0.01
N ALA A 19 -8.94 -0.39 -1.14
CA ALA A 19 -10.16 0.38 -1.38
C ALA A 19 -11.41 -0.51 -1.26
N LEU A 20 -11.39 -1.68 -1.90
CA LEU A 20 -12.48 -2.66 -1.83
C LEU A 20 -12.69 -3.18 -0.40
N TRP A 21 -11.61 -3.51 0.33
CA TRP A 21 -11.73 -3.94 1.72
C TRP A 21 -12.33 -2.85 2.62
N SER A 22 -12.01 -1.58 2.37
CA SER A 22 -12.61 -0.45 3.09
C SER A 22 -14.13 -0.37 2.85
N GLU A 23 -14.58 -0.56 1.60
CA GLU A 23 -16.02 -0.58 1.27
C GLU A 23 -16.73 -1.77 1.92
N ILE A 24 -16.12 -2.96 1.89
CA ILE A 24 -16.67 -4.15 2.55
C ILE A 24 -16.76 -3.93 4.07
N ALA A 25 -15.73 -3.35 4.69
CA ALA A 25 -15.75 -3.04 6.12
C ALA A 25 -16.87 -2.05 6.50
N ALA A 26 -17.17 -1.07 5.63
CA ALA A 26 -18.27 -0.13 5.84
C ALA A 26 -19.64 -0.81 5.75
N GLY A 27 -19.80 -1.79 4.85
CA GLY A 27 -21.04 -2.56 4.68
C GLY A 27 -21.20 -3.77 5.60
N ALA A 28 -20.18 -4.14 6.37
CA ALA A 28 -20.19 -5.37 7.15
C ALA A 28 -21.20 -5.34 8.33
N PRO A 29 -22.04 -6.37 8.48
CA PRO A 29 -23.15 -6.38 9.43
C PRO A 29 -22.73 -6.55 10.89
N SER A 30 -21.50 -6.98 11.17
CA SER A 30 -21.03 -7.22 12.55
C SER A 30 -19.67 -6.60 12.81
N GLU A 31 -19.46 -6.14 14.05
CA GLU A 31 -18.18 -5.58 14.47
C GLU A 31 -17.05 -6.61 14.41
N LYS A 32 -17.34 -7.88 14.70
CA LYS A 32 -16.35 -8.97 14.56
C LYS A 32 -15.84 -9.09 13.13
N LEU A 33 -16.72 -9.01 12.12
CA LEU A 33 -16.32 -9.06 10.72
C LEU A 33 -15.51 -7.81 10.33
N ARG A 34 -15.94 -6.62 10.78
CA ARG A 34 -15.18 -5.37 10.57
C ARG A 34 -13.77 -5.45 11.14
N ALA A 35 -13.63 -5.99 12.34
CA ALA A 35 -12.33 -6.16 12.99
C ALA A 35 -11.42 -7.11 12.21
N ILE A 36 -11.95 -8.21 11.67
CA ILE A 36 -11.19 -9.14 10.80
C ILE A 36 -10.72 -8.42 9.53
N ILE A 37 -11.62 -7.71 8.85
CA ILE A 37 -11.28 -7.00 7.60
C ILE A 37 -10.23 -5.91 7.88
N ARG A 38 -10.36 -5.15 8.97
CA ARG A 38 -9.34 -4.16 9.37
C ARG A 38 -7.98 -4.80 9.62
N ALA A 39 -7.93 -5.95 10.27
CA ALA A 39 -6.68 -6.68 10.49
C ALA A 39 -6.05 -7.14 9.16
N MET A 40 -6.86 -7.57 8.19
CA MET A 40 -6.38 -7.91 6.85
C MET A 40 -5.80 -6.69 6.13
N MET A 41 -6.49 -5.54 6.20
CA MET A 41 -6.01 -4.28 5.61
C MET A 41 -4.69 -3.78 6.23
N GLU A 42 -4.50 -3.94 7.55
CA GLU A 42 -3.24 -3.56 8.20
C GLU A 42 -2.07 -4.44 7.75
N ARG A 43 -2.31 -5.75 7.64
CA ARG A 43 -1.31 -6.69 7.10
C ARG A 43 -0.93 -6.36 5.66
N GLU A 44 -1.90 -6.05 4.80
CA GLU A 44 -1.67 -5.65 3.41
C GLU A 44 -0.81 -4.37 3.33
N ARG A 45 -1.09 -3.38 4.18
CA ARG A 45 -0.29 -2.15 4.27
C ARG A 45 1.16 -2.42 4.69
N GLU A 46 1.41 -3.40 5.55
CA GLU A 46 2.76 -3.82 5.91
C GLU A 46 3.50 -4.45 4.73
N GLU A 47 2.84 -5.33 3.97
CA GLU A 47 3.41 -5.97 2.77
C GLU A 47 3.74 -4.93 1.70
N MET A 48 2.83 -3.99 1.43
CA MET A 48 3.07 -2.88 0.51
C MET A 48 4.27 -2.01 0.93
N ARG A 49 4.43 -1.71 2.23
CA ARG A 49 5.59 -0.97 2.75
C ARG A 49 6.90 -1.72 2.50
N ALA A 50 6.91 -3.04 2.67
CA ALA A 50 8.08 -3.86 2.38
C ALA A 50 8.43 -3.83 0.88
N LEU A 51 7.44 -3.93 -0.01
CA LEU A 51 7.63 -3.83 -1.46
C LEU A 51 8.15 -2.46 -1.90
N GLN A 52 7.63 -1.37 -1.31
CA GLN A 52 8.14 -0.02 -1.54
C GLN A 52 9.59 0.15 -1.07
N SER A 53 9.95 -0.45 0.06
CA SER A 53 11.33 -0.48 0.55
C SER A 53 12.26 -1.19 -0.44
N ILE A 54 11.85 -2.37 -0.94
CA ILE A 54 12.60 -3.13 -1.96
C ILE A 54 12.81 -2.28 -3.23
N LEU A 55 11.79 -1.56 -3.71
CA LEU A 55 11.97 -0.69 -4.87
C LEU A 55 12.99 0.41 -4.57
N THR A 56 12.85 1.12 -3.46
CA THR A 56 13.73 2.22 -3.07
C THR A 56 15.19 1.76 -2.96
N SER A 57 15.45 0.65 -2.26
CA SER A 57 16.80 0.11 -2.06
C SER A 57 17.50 -0.37 -3.34
N HIS A 58 16.74 -0.57 -4.43
CA HIS A 58 17.28 -1.05 -5.71
C HIS A 58 17.08 -0.04 -6.86
N GLY A 59 16.99 1.26 -6.54
CA GLY A 59 16.89 2.36 -7.50
C GLY A 59 15.55 2.44 -8.23
N GLY A 60 14.53 1.75 -7.73
CA GLY A 60 13.15 1.84 -8.21
C GLY A 60 12.41 2.96 -7.50
N TRP A 61 11.96 3.96 -8.24
CA TRP A 61 11.00 4.93 -7.72
C TRP A 61 9.57 4.37 -7.83
N TYR A 62 8.82 4.47 -6.72
CA TYR A 62 7.36 4.33 -6.68
C TYR A 62 6.78 5.58 -6.02
N PRO A 63 5.98 6.38 -6.75
CA PRO A 63 5.14 7.37 -6.08
C PRO A 63 4.10 6.57 -5.31
N GLY A 64 4.28 6.44 -3.99
CA GLY A 64 3.20 6.01 -3.12
C GLY A 64 1.93 6.83 -3.38
N PRO A 65 0.75 6.34 -2.96
CA PRO A 65 -0.48 7.12 -3.09
C PRO A 65 -0.22 8.51 -2.51
N ALA A 66 -0.57 9.56 -3.26
CA ALA A 66 -0.26 10.94 -2.91
C ALA A 66 -0.66 11.19 -1.45
N GLY A 67 0.34 11.26 -0.56
CA GLY A 67 0.13 11.69 0.80
C GLY A 67 -0.48 13.09 0.80
N PRO A 68 -1.16 13.50 1.88
CA PRO A 68 -1.71 14.84 1.99
C PRO A 68 -0.63 15.87 1.64
N SER A 69 -0.99 16.80 0.74
CA SER A 69 -0.13 17.88 0.23
C SER A 69 0.58 18.58 1.38
N GLY A 70 1.88 18.31 1.58
CA GLY A 70 2.67 18.98 2.62
C GLY A 70 3.94 18.29 3.09
N TYR A 71 4.19 17.02 2.75
CA TYR A 71 5.46 16.37 3.12
C TYR A 71 6.48 16.46 1.97
N PRO A 72 7.68 17.03 2.22
CA PRO A 72 8.73 17.07 1.21
C PRO A 72 9.20 15.62 0.92
N PRO A 73 9.58 15.32 -0.33
CA PRO A 73 10.19 14.03 -0.65
C PRO A 73 11.45 13.86 0.21
N TYR A 74 11.64 12.66 0.76
CA TYR A 74 12.87 12.31 1.48
C TYR A 74 14.07 12.58 0.56
N SER A 75 14.83 13.65 0.87
CA SER A 75 16.17 13.84 0.34
C SER A 75 17.11 12.95 1.14
N GLU A 76 17.58 11.87 0.53
CA GLU A 76 18.83 11.24 0.99
C GLU A 76 19.93 12.30 0.87
N LYS A 77 20.58 12.62 2.00
CA LYS A 77 21.81 13.40 2.01
C LYS A 77 22.97 12.42 1.80
N ASP A 78 23.85 12.79 0.88
CA ASP A 78 25.13 12.14 0.56
C ASP A 78 26.02 11.89 1.80
#